data_AF-A0A0E9NKL3-F1
#
_entry.id   AF-A0A0E9NKL3-F1
#
_cell.length_a   1.000
_cell.length_b   1.000
_cell.length_c   1.000
_cell.angle_alpha   90.00
_cell.angle_beta   90.00
_cell.angle_gamma   90.00
#
_symmetry.space_group_name_H-M   'P 1'
#
loop_
_entity.id
_entity.type
_entity.pdbx_description
1 polymer ?
#
loop_
_entity_poly.entity_id
_entity_poly.type
_entity_poly.pdbx_seq_one_letter_code
_entity_poly.pdbx_strand_id
1 'polypeptide(L)'
;MVQSFNPQGILLSFRAFLSPSLATPHLHLPSIAHISFPALKRAGIRAIAFDKDNTLTAPYADEIWSEFEGGWEECKRVFGRENVCVVSNSLGTPDDPNFTAEKRIVHPGLGVEVLQHTLKKPAGSDALLAHFSPHPPHTIAFVGDRRLTDVYYGNLGGLTTILTDAFSFERDNPVAKRGEGWGGCGKVLEGGAARERGSMKLYWPLLKGQQNITAKGWWQLSGYV
;
A
#
# COMPACT_ATOMS: atom_id res chain seq x y z
N MET A 1 6.17 25.36 17.94
CA MET A 1 5.62 24.50 16.86
C MET A 1 4.22 24.09 17.25
N VAL A 2 3.21 24.75 16.68
CA VAL A 2 1.80 24.41 16.93
C VAL A 2 1.44 23.31 15.94
N GLN A 3 1.17 22.11 16.43
CA GLN A 3 0.63 21.03 15.60
C GLN A 3 -0.71 21.50 15.05
N SER A 4 -0.80 21.66 13.72
CA SER A 4 -2.04 22.04 13.06
C SER A 4 -3.10 20.98 13.33
N PHE A 5 -4.21 21.41 13.96
CA PHE A 5 -5.40 20.62 14.16
C PHE A 5 -5.84 20.03 12.81
N ASN A 6 -5.77 18.70 12.65
CA ASN A 6 -6.18 18.00 11.43
C ASN A 6 -7.55 17.34 11.66
N PRO A 7 -8.67 18.08 11.54
CA PRO A 7 -10.00 17.54 11.77
C PRO A 7 -10.34 16.39 10.81
N GLN A 8 -9.70 16.34 9.63
CA GLN A 8 -9.90 15.28 8.65
C GLN A 8 -9.22 13.98 9.07
N GLY A 9 -8.02 14.05 9.66
CA GLY A 9 -7.36 12.89 10.26
C GLY A 9 -8.18 12.29 11.41
N ILE A 10 -8.83 13.14 12.20
CA ILE A 10 -9.74 12.72 13.28
C ILE A 10 -11.02 12.09 12.69
N LEU A 11 -11.68 12.72 11.72
CA LEU A 11 -12.92 12.24 11.11
C LEU A 11 -12.73 10.90 10.36
N LEU A 12 -11.60 10.74 9.68
CA LEU A 12 -11.23 9.48 9.01
C LEU A 12 -10.84 8.39 10.02
N SER A 13 -10.20 8.75 11.14
CA SER A 13 -9.96 7.81 12.24
C SER A 13 -11.28 7.33 12.87
N PHE A 14 -12.28 8.21 13.00
CA PHE A 14 -13.63 7.83 13.43
C PHE A 14 -14.36 6.94 12.40
N ARG A 15 -14.26 7.23 11.09
CA ARG A 15 -14.83 6.35 10.04
C ARG A 15 -14.14 4.99 9.96
N ALA A 16 -12.83 4.91 10.23
CA ALA A 16 -12.11 3.65 10.29
C ALA A 16 -12.59 2.76 11.45
N PHE A 17 -12.98 3.37 12.58
CA PHE A 17 -13.63 2.66 13.68
C PHE A 17 -15.06 2.18 13.35
N LEU A 18 -15.75 2.88 12.44
CA LEU A 18 -17.12 2.57 12.03
C LEU A 18 -17.23 1.61 10.84
N SER A 19 -16.12 1.23 10.19
CA SER A 19 -16.12 0.30 9.05
C SER A 19 -14.89 -0.62 9.07
N PRO A 20 -14.86 -1.62 9.97
CA PRO A 20 -13.72 -2.54 10.10
C PRO A 20 -13.36 -3.27 8.81
N SER A 21 -14.34 -3.48 7.93
CA SER A 21 -14.14 -4.09 6.61
C SER A 21 -13.18 -3.32 5.72
N LEU A 22 -13.07 -1.98 5.88
CA LEU A 22 -12.14 -1.16 5.12
C LEU A 22 -10.68 -1.35 5.57
N ALA A 23 -10.43 -1.96 6.73
CA ALA A 23 -9.08 -2.34 7.18
C ALA A 23 -8.73 -3.81 6.83
N THR A 24 -9.62 -4.51 6.13
CA THR A 24 -9.40 -5.91 5.69
C THR A 24 -8.74 -5.92 4.31
N PRO A 25 -7.53 -6.50 4.16
CA PRO A 25 -6.86 -6.59 2.87
C PRO A 25 -7.47 -7.69 2.00
N HIS A 26 -7.33 -7.58 0.67
CA HIS A 26 -7.71 -8.64 -0.25
C HIS A 26 -6.70 -9.79 -0.25
N LEU A 27 -5.41 -9.47 -0.09
CA LEU A 27 -4.32 -10.43 0.04
C LEU A 27 -3.39 -10.02 1.19
N HIS A 28 -2.85 -10.99 1.93
CA HIS A 28 -1.81 -10.77 2.93
C HIS A 28 -0.67 -11.74 2.65
N LEU A 29 0.53 -11.20 2.45
CA LEU A 29 1.74 -11.94 2.10
C LEU A 29 2.89 -11.45 3.00
N PRO A 30 3.94 -12.26 3.26
CA PRO A 30 5.01 -11.83 4.16
C PRO A 30 5.77 -10.59 3.66
N SER A 31 6.03 -10.49 2.36
CA SER A 31 6.75 -9.36 1.77
C SER A 31 6.52 -9.27 0.26
N ILE A 32 7.05 -8.22 -0.37
CA ILE A 32 6.94 -8.05 -1.83
C ILE A 32 7.62 -9.19 -2.62
N ALA A 33 8.63 -9.84 -2.04
CA ALA A 33 9.32 -10.98 -2.65
C ALA A 33 8.40 -12.21 -2.80
N HIS A 34 7.28 -12.25 -2.06
CA HIS A 34 6.30 -13.34 -2.13
C HIS A 34 5.13 -13.02 -3.07
N ILE A 35 5.10 -11.84 -3.68
CA ILE A 35 4.04 -11.45 -4.62
C ILE A 35 4.35 -12.04 -5.99
N SER A 36 3.44 -12.85 -6.53
CA SER A 36 3.53 -13.25 -7.94
C SER A 36 2.94 -12.16 -8.85
N PHE A 37 3.79 -11.23 -9.29
CA PHE A 37 3.40 -10.16 -10.21
C PHE A 37 2.79 -10.68 -11.52
N PRO A 38 3.32 -11.75 -12.16
CA PRO A 38 2.68 -12.35 -13.32
C PRO A 38 1.26 -12.86 -13.03
N ALA A 39 1.01 -13.41 -11.84
CA ALA A 39 -0.31 -13.88 -11.47
C ALA A 39 -1.29 -12.71 -11.27
N LEU A 40 -0.86 -11.61 -10.64
CA LEU A 40 -1.65 -10.39 -10.51
C LEU A 40 -2.04 -9.82 -11.89
N LYS A 41 -1.09 -9.73 -12.82
CA LYS A 41 -1.34 -9.26 -14.20
C LYS A 41 -2.40 -10.14 -14.90
N ARG A 42 -2.27 -11.47 -14.78
CA ARG A 42 -3.26 -12.43 -15.32
C ARG A 42 -4.62 -12.33 -14.64
N ALA A 43 -4.66 -11.97 -13.37
CA ALA A 43 -5.90 -11.80 -12.60
C ALA A 43 -6.65 -10.50 -12.93
N GLY A 44 -6.07 -9.60 -13.75
CA GLY A 44 -6.73 -8.37 -14.16
C GLY A 44 -6.07 -7.08 -13.67
N ILE A 45 -5.01 -7.17 -12.84
CA ILE A 45 -4.29 -5.98 -12.39
C ILE A 45 -3.53 -5.35 -13.57
N ARG A 46 -3.55 -4.03 -13.65
CA ARG A 46 -2.98 -3.21 -14.74
C ARG A 46 -1.86 -2.31 -14.25
N ALA A 47 -1.99 -1.78 -13.03
CA ALA A 47 -0.98 -0.94 -12.39
C ALA A 47 -0.84 -1.31 -10.90
N ILE A 48 0.31 -0.98 -10.31
CA ILE A 48 0.60 -1.24 -8.90
C ILE A 48 1.21 0.01 -8.25
N ALA A 49 0.65 0.41 -7.12
CA ALA A 49 1.19 1.41 -6.23
C ALA A 49 1.74 0.74 -4.96
N PHE A 50 2.84 1.27 -4.45
CA PHE A 50 3.48 0.78 -3.23
C PHE A 50 3.61 1.89 -2.19
N ASP A 51 3.37 1.58 -0.92
CA ASP A 51 4.00 2.35 0.15
C ASP A 51 5.53 2.21 0.09
N LYS A 52 6.24 3.17 0.68
CA LYS A 52 7.70 3.18 0.71
C LYS A 52 8.27 2.52 1.96
N ASP A 53 8.09 3.18 3.10
CA ASP A 53 8.75 2.81 4.34
C ASP A 53 8.13 1.52 4.89
N ASN A 54 8.94 0.56 5.33
CA ASN A 54 8.50 -0.79 5.77
C ASN A 54 7.81 -1.66 4.71
N THR A 55 7.70 -1.19 3.48
CA THR A 55 7.17 -1.95 2.34
C THR A 55 8.24 -2.23 1.29
N LEU A 56 8.91 -1.18 0.80
CA LEU A 56 10.02 -1.29 -0.16
C LEU A 56 11.38 -1.06 0.50
N THR A 57 11.45 -0.08 1.40
CA THR A 57 12.69 0.37 2.02
C THR A 57 12.61 0.23 3.53
N ALA A 58 13.76 0.12 4.20
CA ALA A 58 13.81 0.37 5.63
C ALA A 58 13.29 1.80 5.94
N PRO A 59 12.78 2.09 7.15
CA PRO A 59 12.27 3.42 7.47
C PRO A 59 13.31 4.50 7.20
N TYR A 60 12.92 5.53 6.42
CA TYR A 60 13.78 6.66 6.03
C TYR A 60 14.99 6.31 5.16
N ALA A 61 15.10 5.07 4.67
CA ALA A 61 16.11 4.70 3.68
C ALA A 61 15.63 5.06 2.26
N ASP A 62 16.57 5.32 1.36
CA ASP A 62 16.28 5.70 -0.03
C ASP A 62 16.40 4.53 -1.01
N GLU A 63 16.94 3.40 -0.55
CA GLU A 63 17.26 2.21 -1.35
C GLU A 63 16.30 1.06 -1.05
N ILE A 64 16.04 0.23 -2.07
CA ILE A 64 15.28 -1.02 -1.94
C ILE A 64 15.96 -1.94 -0.92
N TRP A 65 15.18 -2.62 -0.09
CA TRP A 65 15.73 -3.66 0.78
C TRP A 65 16.31 -4.80 -0.07
N SER A 66 17.51 -5.30 0.27
CA SER A 66 18.26 -6.23 -0.59
C SER A 66 17.47 -7.49 -0.96
N GLU A 67 16.73 -8.05 -0.02
CA GLU A 67 15.93 -9.27 -0.20
C GLU A 67 14.72 -9.04 -1.11
N PHE A 68 14.38 -7.77 -1.37
CA PHE A 68 13.23 -7.36 -2.16
C PHE A 68 13.60 -6.99 -3.60
N GLU A 69 14.90 -6.83 -3.92
CA GLU A 69 15.39 -6.48 -5.26
C GLU A 69 14.80 -7.38 -6.35
N GLY A 70 14.84 -8.70 -6.16
CA GLY A 70 14.31 -9.64 -7.14
C GLY A 70 12.81 -9.46 -7.42
N GLY A 71 12.01 -9.25 -6.36
CA GLY A 71 10.58 -8.96 -6.48
C GLY A 71 10.32 -7.60 -7.12
N TRP A 72 11.12 -6.60 -6.77
CA TRP A 72 11.01 -5.24 -7.32
C TRP A 72 11.31 -5.18 -8.82
N GLU A 73 12.39 -5.83 -9.27
CA GLU A 73 12.72 -5.93 -10.68
C GLU A 73 11.67 -6.75 -11.46
N GLU A 74 11.14 -7.83 -10.88
CA GLU A 74 10.04 -8.57 -11.49
C GLU A 74 8.79 -7.68 -11.66
N CYS A 75 8.42 -6.91 -10.63
CA CYS A 75 7.28 -6.00 -10.69
C CYS A 75 7.42 -5.02 -11.86
N LYS A 76 8.56 -4.31 -11.92
CA LYS A 76 8.86 -3.35 -12.99
C LYS A 76 8.84 -4.00 -14.37
N ARG A 77 9.37 -5.22 -14.49
CA ARG A 77 9.37 -5.98 -15.75
C ARG A 77 7.97 -6.41 -16.20
N VAL A 78 7.11 -6.81 -15.27
CA VAL A 78 5.76 -7.32 -15.57
C VAL A 78 4.77 -6.19 -15.85
N PHE A 79 4.88 -5.09 -15.11
CA PHE A 79 3.94 -3.97 -15.21
C PHE A 79 4.42 -2.87 -16.16
N GLY A 80 5.73 -2.73 -16.38
CA GLY A 80 6.29 -1.53 -16.97
C GLY A 80 6.45 -0.45 -15.90
N ARG A 81 7.51 0.37 -16.00
CA ARG A 81 7.81 1.40 -14.99
C ARG A 81 6.72 2.48 -14.92
N GLU A 82 6.02 2.69 -16.03
CA GLU A 82 4.90 3.61 -16.18
C GLU A 82 3.62 3.15 -15.47
N ASN A 83 3.51 1.86 -15.14
CA ASN A 83 2.37 1.30 -14.41
C ASN A 83 2.76 0.91 -12.97
N VAL A 84 3.87 1.45 -12.48
CA VAL A 84 4.34 1.24 -11.11
C VAL A 84 4.68 2.60 -10.51
N CYS A 85 4.14 2.89 -9.33
CA CYS A 85 4.46 4.12 -8.62
C CYS A 85 4.61 3.90 -7.11
N VAL A 86 5.23 4.87 -6.44
CA VAL A 86 5.40 4.91 -4.99
C VAL A 86 4.51 5.99 -4.39
N VAL A 87 3.78 5.67 -3.33
CA VAL A 87 2.91 6.59 -2.59
C VAL A 87 3.34 6.60 -1.12
N SER A 88 4.06 7.66 -0.72
CA SER A 88 4.57 7.81 0.66
C SER A 88 3.89 8.99 1.37
N ASN A 89 3.72 8.87 2.69
CA ASN A 89 3.24 9.97 3.55
C ASN A 89 4.32 11.01 3.88
N SER A 90 5.58 10.72 3.53
CA SER A 90 6.75 11.54 3.82
C SER A 90 7.43 12.12 2.58
N LEU A 91 6.95 11.76 1.37
CA LEU A 91 7.50 12.19 0.09
C LEU A 91 6.37 12.55 -0.88
N GLY A 92 6.64 13.44 -1.84
CA GLY A 92 5.64 13.90 -2.81
C GLY A 92 4.56 14.79 -2.18
N THR A 93 4.77 15.26 -0.94
CA THR A 93 3.88 16.18 -0.23
C THR A 93 4.41 17.62 -0.31
N PRO A 94 3.59 18.65 -0.01
CA PRO A 94 4.04 20.04 0.05
C PRO A 94 5.19 20.31 1.06
N ASP A 95 5.51 19.33 1.91
CA ASP A 95 6.61 19.39 2.87
C ASP A 95 8.00 19.22 2.20
N ASP A 96 8.06 18.76 0.93
CA ASP A 96 9.28 18.73 0.08
C ASP A 96 9.13 19.70 -1.11
N PRO A 97 9.23 21.02 -0.90
CA PRO A 97 8.90 22.04 -1.91
C PRO A 97 9.81 22.01 -3.16
N ASN A 98 10.97 21.35 -3.07
CA ASN A 98 11.93 21.24 -4.18
C ASN A 98 11.94 19.83 -4.79
N PHE A 99 11.09 18.92 -4.33
CA PHE A 99 11.06 17.50 -4.72
C PHE A 99 12.45 16.84 -4.66
N THR A 100 13.27 17.26 -3.70
CA THR A 100 14.68 16.83 -3.65
C THR A 100 14.75 15.40 -3.14
N ALA A 101 13.93 15.07 -2.13
CA ALA A 101 13.86 13.72 -1.60
C ALA A 101 13.21 12.77 -2.62
N GLU A 102 12.16 13.22 -3.31
CA GLU A 102 11.57 12.50 -4.44
C GLU A 102 12.63 12.15 -5.51
N LYS A 103 13.41 13.14 -5.97
CA LYS A 103 14.43 12.90 -6.99
C LYS A 103 15.47 11.86 -6.59
N ARG A 104 15.87 11.80 -5.31
CA ARG A 104 16.81 10.77 -4.82
C ARG A 104 16.22 9.36 -4.88
N ILE A 105 14.92 9.23 -4.58
CA ILE A 105 14.20 7.96 -4.68
C ILE A 105 14.03 7.53 -6.14
N VAL A 106 13.74 8.47 -7.05
CA VAL A 106 13.59 8.15 -8.48
C VAL A 106 14.96 7.82 -9.12
N HIS A 107 16.01 8.56 -8.75
CA HIS A 107 17.36 8.41 -9.28
C HIS A 107 18.41 8.57 -8.17
N PRO A 108 19.25 7.57 -7.83
CA PRO A 108 19.41 6.20 -8.37
C PRO A 108 18.61 5.11 -7.64
N GLY A 109 17.65 5.46 -6.77
CA GLY A 109 16.96 4.51 -5.87
C GLY A 109 16.00 3.53 -6.54
N LEU A 110 14.70 3.68 -6.28
CA LEU A 110 13.66 2.74 -6.70
C LEU A 110 13.39 2.76 -8.21
N GLY A 111 13.67 3.87 -8.87
CA GLY A 111 13.58 3.97 -10.33
C GLY A 111 12.15 4.09 -10.88
N VAL A 112 11.16 4.36 -10.05
CA VAL A 112 9.78 4.60 -10.50
C VAL A 112 9.31 5.93 -10.00
N GLU A 113 8.23 6.46 -10.58
CA GLU A 113 7.65 7.72 -10.17
C GLU A 113 7.15 7.67 -8.73
N VAL A 114 7.39 8.74 -7.97
CA VAL A 114 6.75 8.97 -6.68
C VAL A 114 5.53 9.85 -6.94
N LEU A 115 4.36 9.38 -6.54
CA LEU A 115 3.12 10.13 -6.73
C LEU A 115 3.18 11.42 -5.91
N GLN A 116 2.95 12.55 -6.58
CA GLN A 116 2.78 13.84 -5.92
C GLN A 116 1.32 13.99 -5.46
N HIS A 117 1.12 14.29 -4.19
CA HIS A 117 -0.21 14.42 -3.59
C HIS A 117 -0.23 15.47 -2.48
N THR A 118 -1.39 16.11 -2.31
CA THR A 118 -1.59 17.13 -1.26
C THR A 118 -2.12 16.54 0.04
N LEU A 119 -2.74 15.35 -0.03
CA LEU A 119 -3.37 14.68 1.10
C LEU A 119 -2.63 13.38 1.44
N LYS A 120 -2.21 13.26 2.70
CA LYS A 120 -1.56 12.05 3.23
C LYS A 120 -2.58 10.91 3.38
N LYS A 121 -2.11 9.68 3.19
CA LYS A 121 -2.86 8.45 3.48
C LYS A 121 -3.32 8.45 4.94
N PRO A 122 -4.56 8.03 5.24
CA PRO A 122 -5.46 7.26 4.38
C PRO A 122 -6.34 8.05 3.39
N ALA A 123 -6.19 9.37 3.26
CA ALA A 123 -6.93 10.17 2.27
C ALA A 123 -6.16 10.29 0.94
N GLY A 124 -6.83 10.77 -0.11
CA GLY A 124 -6.16 11.19 -1.36
C GLY A 124 -5.98 10.10 -2.42
N SER A 125 -6.81 9.05 -2.43
CA SER A 125 -6.79 8.02 -3.48
C SER A 125 -7.09 8.57 -4.88
N ASP A 126 -7.79 9.70 -4.98
CA ASP A 126 -8.16 10.32 -6.25
C ASP A 126 -6.94 10.72 -7.10
N ALA A 127 -5.85 11.17 -6.46
CA ALA A 127 -4.61 11.51 -7.15
C ALA A 127 -3.99 10.27 -7.81
N LEU A 128 -4.04 9.13 -7.11
CA LEU A 128 -3.53 7.87 -7.64
C LEU A 128 -4.41 7.35 -8.79
N LEU A 129 -5.73 7.46 -8.66
CA LEU A 129 -6.67 7.09 -9.72
C LEU A 129 -6.49 7.96 -10.97
N ALA A 130 -6.24 9.26 -10.79
CA ALA A 130 -5.95 10.17 -11.89
C ALA A 130 -4.63 9.81 -12.58
N HIS A 131 -3.59 9.49 -11.80
CA HIS A 131 -2.28 9.08 -12.32
C HIS A 131 -2.36 7.81 -13.19
N PHE A 132 -3.16 6.82 -12.80
CA PHE A 132 -3.35 5.59 -13.57
C PHE A 132 -4.56 5.59 -14.50
N SER A 133 -5.15 6.74 -14.79
CA SER A 133 -6.26 6.84 -15.75
C SER A 133 -5.82 6.36 -17.15
N PRO A 134 -6.64 5.59 -17.88
CA PRO A 134 -8.05 5.28 -17.63
C PRO A 134 -8.29 3.93 -16.94
N HIS A 135 -7.34 3.40 -16.17
CA HIS A 135 -7.52 2.11 -15.50
C HIS A 135 -8.66 2.14 -14.46
N PRO A 136 -9.59 1.16 -14.48
CA PRO A 136 -10.60 1.05 -13.43
C PRO A 136 -9.96 0.83 -12.05
N PRO A 137 -10.48 1.41 -10.96
CA PRO A 137 -9.88 1.32 -9.62
C PRO A 137 -9.52 -0.11 -9.17
N HIS A 138 -10.42 -1.07 -9.35
CA HIS A 138 -10.21 -2.46 -8.94
C HIS A 138 -9.07 -3.16 -9.70
N THR A 139 -8.63 -2.62 -10.83
CA THR A 139 -7.49 -3.12 -11.61
C THR A 139 -6.16 -2.51 -11.17
N ILE A 140 -6.16 -1.61 -10.19
CA ILE A 140 -4.97 -1.03 -9.60
C ILE A 140 -4.76 -1.72 -8.25
N ALA A 141 -3.56 -2.22 -8.00
CA ALA A 141 -3.21 -2.79 -6.71
C ALA A 141 -2.48 -1.76 -5.83
N PHE A 142 -2.78 -1.73 -4.54
CA PHE A 142 -2.04 -0.97 -3.54
C PHE A 142 -1.37 -1.93 -2.55
N VAL A 143 -0.05 -1.85 -2.43
CA VAL A 143 0.77 -2.69 -1.56
C VAL A 143 1.31 -1.84 -0.42
N GLY A 144 1.15 -2.30 0.83
CA GLY A 144 1.71 -1.61 1.99
C GLY A 144 1.71 -2.49 3.24
N ASP A 145 2.38 -2.04 4.30
CA ASP A 145 2.55 -2.78 5.56
C ASP A 145 1.49 -2.45 6.62
N ARG A 146 0.73 -1.35 6.47
CA ARG A 146 -0.20 -0.90 7.50
C ARG A 146 -1.66 -1.04 7.09
N ARG A 147 -2.45 -1.67 7.98
CA ARG A 147 -3.90 -1.84 7.80
C ARG A 147 -4.65 -0.50 7.78
N LEU A 148 -4.36 0.39 8.72
CA LEU A 148 -5.15 1.62 8.91
C LEU A 148 -4.76 2.76 7.96
N THR A 149 -3.59 2.68 7.33
CA THR A 149 -3.18 3.65 6.31
C THR A 149 -3.27 3.06 4.92
N ASP A 150 -2.58 1.95 4.63
CA ASP A 150 -2.41 1.47 3.26
C ASP A 150 -3.60 0.66 2.77
N VAL A 151 -4.02 -0.33 3.56
CA VAL A 151 -5.22 -1.12 3.23
C VAL A 151 -6.45 -0.23 3.25
N TYR A 152 -6.56 0.66 4.24
CA TYR A 152 -7.67 1.60 4.31
C TYR A 152 -7.67 2.59 3.13
N TYR A 153 -6.51 3.15 2.75
CA TYR A 153 -6.35 4.01 1.58
C TYR A 153 -6.80 3.31 0.30
N GLY A 154 -6.32 2.09 0.07
CA GLY A 154 -6.69 1.35 -1.13
C GLY A 154 -8.16 0.94 -1.15
N ASN A 155 -8.71 0.50 -0.03
CA ASN A 155 -10.12 0.13 0.05
C ASN A 155 -11.05 1.34 -0.13
N LEU A 156 -10.68 2.52 0.41
CA LEU A 156 -11.42 3.77 0.14
C LEU A 156 -11.43 4.12 -1.36
N GLY A 157 -10.30 3.92 -2.04
CA GLY A 157 -10.17 4.15 -3.48
C GLY A 157 -10.78 3.07 -4.37
N GLY A 158 -11.31 1.98 -3.80
CA GLY A 158 -11.80 0.83 -4.57
C GLY A 158 -10.70 0.01 -5.25
N LEU A 159 -9.47 0.07 -4.73
CA LEU A 159 -8.28 -0.62 -5.22
C LEU A 159 -8.21 -2.07 -4.71
N THR A 160 -7.44 -2.91 -5.38
CA THR A 160 -7.06 -4.22 -4.83
C THR A 160 -5.95 -4.03 -3.79
N THR A 161 -6.19 -4.39 -2.53
CA THR A 161 -5.23 -4.17 -1.43
C THR A 161 -4.42 -5.43 -1.08
N ILE A 162 -3.10 -5.27 -1.02
CA ILE A 162 -2.15 -6.31 -0.64
C ILE A 162 -1.40 -5.82 0.61
N LEU A 163 -1.62 -6.50 1.73
CA LEU A 163 -0.88 -6.25 2.97
C LEU A 163 0.42 -7.06 2.97
N THR A 164 1.53 -6.41 3.30
CA THR A 164 2.80 -7.07 3.64
C THR A 164 3.12 -6.95 5.13
N ASP A 165 3.99 -7.82 5.66
CA ASP A 165 4.47 -7.65 7.03
C ASP A 165 5.58 -6.60 7.06
N ALA A 166 5.57 -5.71 8.06
CA ALA A 166 6.67 -4.80 8.29
C ALA A 166 7.92 -5.59 8.70
N PHE A 167 9.05 -5.30 8.06
CA PHE A 167 10.30 -6.05 8.26
C PHE A 167 11.31 -5.32 9.16
N SER A 168 11.12 -4.04 9.47
CA SER A 168 12.02 -3.25 10.32
C SER A 168 11.27 -2.25 11.22
N PHE A 169 11.33 -2.45 12.54
CA PHE A 169 10.64 -1.57 13.51
C PHE A 169 11.54 -0.54 14.19
N GLU A 170 12.87 -0.62 14.01
CA GLU A 170 13.83 0.12 14.85
C GLU A 170 13.69 1.64 14.72
N ARG A 171 13.41 2.13 13.51
CA ARG A 171 13.38 3.58 13.21
C ARG A 171 11.98 4.13 12.95
N ASP A 172 10.92 3.35 13.11
CA ASP A 172 9.59 3.83 12.75
C ASP A 172 9.06 4.93 13.69
N ASN A 173 8.23 5.83 13.16
CA ASN A 173 7.65 6.96 13.87
C ASN A 173 6.81 6.44 15.06
N PRO A 174 6.95 7.01 16.28
CA PRO A 174 6.17 6.60 17.44
C PRO A 174 4.64 6.63 17.27
N VAL A 175 4.10 7.43 16.35
CA VAL A 175 2.66 7.39 16.01
C VAL A 175 2.28 6.12 15.25
N ALA A 176 3.15 5.64 14.35
CA ALA A 176 2.98 4.37 13.66
C ALA A 176 3.05 3.19 14.64
N LYS A 177 4.04 3.20 15.55
CA LYS A 177 4.21 2.18 16.60
C LYS A 177 2.99 2.04 17.53
N ARG A 178 2.21 3.10 17.73
CA ARG A 178 1.02 3.08 18.60
C ARG A 178 -0.24 2.53 17.92
N GLY A 179 -0.32 2.57 16.59
CA GLY A 179 -1.43 2.02 15.82
C GLY A 179 -1.42 0.49 15.70
N GLU A 180 -0.29 -0.14 15.98
CA GLU A 180 -0.03 -1.59 15.82
C GLU A 180 -0.46 -2.44 17.03
N GLY A 181 -1.10 -1.84 18.05
CA GLY A 181 -1.45 -2.53 19.30
C GLY A 181 -2.45 -3.69 19.19
N TRP A 182 -3.00 -3.98 18.01
CA TRP A 182 -3.95 -5.09 17.80
C TRP A 182 -3.42 -6.07 16.73
N GLY A 183 -2.85 -7.18 17.20
CA GLY A 183 -2.50 -8.33 16.38
C GLY A 183 -1.13 -8.91 16.73
N GLY A 184 -1.07 -9.74 17.78
CA GLY A 184 0.16 -10.44 18.13
C GLY A 184 0.56 -11.49 17.10
N CYS A 185 1.75 -11.36 16.52
CA CYS A 185 2.68 -12.40 16.06
C CYS A 185 3.83 -11.65 15.35
N GLY A 186 5.12 -11.80 15.62
CA GLY A 186 5.86 -12.63 16.53
C GLY A 186 7.28 -12.05 16.62
N LYS A 187 7.97 -12.40 17.70
CA LYS A 187 9.35 -12.00 17.98
C LYS A 187 10.26 -12.21 16.77
N VAL A 188 11.06 -11.20 16.48
CA VAL A 188 12.31 -11.33 15.70
C VAL A 188 13.11 -12.48 16.30
N LEU A 189 13.23 -13.58 15.56
CA LEU A 189 14.21 -14.62 15.85
C LEU A 189 15.48 -14.24 15.09
N GLU A 190 16.46 -13.72 15.83
CA GLU A 190 17.86 -13.78 15.42
C GLU A 190 18.25 -15.24 15.21
N GLY A 191 18.82 -15.54 14.04
CA GLY A 191 19.61 -16.74 13.80
C GLY A 191 18.82 -18.02 13.50
N GLY A 192 19.01 -18.53 12.28
CA GLY A 192 18.97 -19.97 12.03
C GLY A 192 17.87 -20.47 11.09
N ALA A 193 18.34 -20.98 9.95
CA ALA A 193 17.72 -22.00 9.10
C ALA A 193 16.30 -21.73 8.56
N ALA A 194 16.28 -21.37 7.27
CA ALA A 194 15.12 -21.50 6.40
C ALA A 194 14.46 -22.88 6.58
N ARG A 195 13.18 -22.88 6.99
CA ARG A 195 12.33 -24.07 6.97
C ARG A 195 11.16 -23.79 6.05
N GLU A 196 11.29 -24.27 4.82
CA GLU A 196 10.19 -24.37 3.86
C GLU A 196 8.97 -25.00 4.54
N ARG A 197 7.88 -24.23 4.64
CA ARG A 197 6.55 -24.75 4.95
C ARG A 197 5.51 -24.06 4.09
N GLY A 198 5.20 -24.71 2.98
CA GLY A 198 3.84 -25.15 2.72
C GLY A 198 2.82 -24.13 2.22
N SER A 199 2.49 -24.31 0.93
CA SER A 199 1.13 -24.20 0.37
C SER A 199 0.72 -22.88 -0.27
N MET A 200 1.21 -22.69 -1.50
CA MET A 200 0.73 -21.74 -2.51
C MET A 200 -0.68 -22.08 -3.08
N LYS A 201 -1.47 -22.95 -2.42
CA LYS A 201 -2.76 -23.47 -2.94
C LYS A 201 -4.02 -22.83 -2.35
N LEU A 202 -3.95 -22.02 -1.29
CA LEU A 202 -5.16 -21.56 -0.59
C LEU A 202 -5.79 -20.23 -1.06
N TYR A 203 -5.08 -19.37 -1.79
CA TYR A 203 -5.58 -18.00 -2.05
C TYR A 203 -6.30 -17.80 -3.40
N TRP A 204 -6.23 -18.76 -4.32
CA TRP A 204 -6.78 -18.60 -5.67
C TRP A 204 -8.32 -18.61 -5.78
N PRO A 205 -9.09 -19.38 -4.98
CA PRO A 205 -10.55 -19.42 -5.13
C PRO A 205 -11.29 -18.14 -4.71
N LEU A 206 -10.67 -17.26 -3.91
CA LEU A 206 -11.34 -16.07 -3.36
C LEU A 206 -11.51 -14.92 -4.37
N LEU A 207 -10.64 -14.82 -5.38
CA LEU A 207 -10.73 -13.76 -6.40
C LEU A 207 -11.86 -13.96 -7.41
N LYS A 208 -12.36 -15.19 -7.61
CA LYS A 208 -13.51 -15.45 -8.50
C LYS A 208 -14.87 -15.20 -7.83
N GLY A 209 -14.94 -15.15 -6.50
CA GLY A 209 -16.19 -15.01 -5.74
C GLY A 209 -16.64 -13.57 -5.48
N GLN A 210 -15.74 -12.58 -5.60
CA GLN A 210 -16.05 -11.19 -5.25
C GLN A 210 -16.65 -10.34 -6.38
N GLN A 211 -16.76 -10.86 -7.61
CA GLN A 211 -17.42 -10.13 -8.71
C GLN A 211 -18.93 -9.91 -8.50
N ASN A 212 -19.56 -10.54 -7.51
CA ASN A 212 -21.00 -10.46 -7.28
C ASN A 212 -21.45 -9.52 -6.14
N ILE A 213 -20.53 -8.83 -5.44
CA ILE A 213 -20.91 -7.99 -4.27
C ILE A 213 -20.88 -6.49 -4.57
N THR A 214 -20.21 -6.02 -5.63
CA THR A 214 -20.01 -4.58 -5.87
C THR A 214 -21.10 -3.88 -6.70
N ALA A 215 -22.09 -4.60 -7.22
CA ALA A 215 -23.10 -4.01 -8.12
C ALA A 215 -24.39 -3.48 -7.43
N LYS A 216 -24.63 -3.77 -6.14
CA LYS A 216 -25.93 -3.45 -5.48
C LYS A 216 -25.91 -2.37 -4.40
N GLY A 217 -24.75 -1.78 -4.06
CA GLY A 217 -24.63 -0.87 -2.90
C GLY A 217 -24.63 0.64 -3.17
N TRP A 218 -24.53 1.09 -4.43
CA TRP A 218 -24.16 2.49 -4.73
C TRP A 218 -25.31 3.42 -5.15
N TRP A 219 -26.56 2.96 -5.17
CA TRP A 219 -27.73 3.77 -5.59
C TRP A 219 -28.58 4.35 -4.43
N GLN A 220 -28.04 4.48 -3.21
CA GLN A 220 -28.85 4.92 -2.07
C GLN A 220 -28.27 6.04 -1.18
N LEU A 221 -27.20 6.72 -1.61
CA LEU A 221 -26.61 7.83 -0.83
C LEU A 221 -26.40 9.13 -1.63
N SER A 222 -27.15 9.34 -2.71
CA SER A 222 -27.22 10.62 -3.43
C SER A 222 -28.62 11.22 -3.32
N GLY A 223 -29.02 11.53 -2.09
CA GLY A 223 -30.31 12.14 -1.79
C GLY A 223 -30.17 13.22 -0.72
N TYR A 224 -29.53 14.34 -1.06
CA TYR A 224 -29.79 15.64 -0.44
C TYR A 224 -29.72 16.70 -1.53
N VAL A 225 -30.89 17.31 -1.76
CA VAL A 225 -31.12 18.56 -2.50
C VAL A 225 -30.44 19.71 -1.77
#